data_AF-A0A2N3C6Q4-F1
#
_entry.id   AF-A0A2N3C6Q4-F1
#
_cell.length_a   1.000
_cell.length_b   1.000
_cell.length_c   1.000
_cell.angle_alpha   90.00
_cell.angle_beta   90.00
_cell.angle_gamma   90.00
#
_symmetry.space_group_name_H-M   'P 1'
#
loop_
_entity.id
_entity.type
_entity.pdbx_description
1 polymer ?
#
loop_
_entity_poly.entity_id
_entity_poly.type
_entity_poly.pdbx_seq_one_letter_code
_entity_poly.pdbx_strand_id
1 'polypeptide(L)'
;DALLPGEPLICDGIELPLKHRRKRIDLEARGLIKGAQVIYLGPGTRPGFSRLHVVGAEEPQVSAASIVKIELPDAEEPFIPFAAHMGAAFLHGAAVTIHKAQGSQWPAVQVFAPDLYAAARSGREEAGQPLWKRLAYVAITRAEERLIWVTRYRLGRPAAPLGVADLRAAPAPLALDTWAG
;
A
#
# COMPACT_ATOMS: atom_id res chain seq x y z
N ASP A 1 8.27 14.65 11.41
CA ASP A 1 9.27 13.95 10.59
C ASP A 1 8.64 13.37 9.33
N ALA A 2 9.28 13.61 8.18
CA ALA A 2 8.76 13.27 6.85
C ALA A 2 9.13 11.84 6.45
N LEU A 3 8.37 11.25 5.52
CA LEU A 3 8.66 9.92 4.95
C LEU A 3 10.05 9.88 4.30
N LEU A 4 10.73 8.74 4.44
CA LEU A 4 12.02 8.47 3.81
C LEU A 4 11.82 7.77 2.45
N PRO A 5 12.59 8.13 1.40
CA PRO A 5 12.60 7.37 0.17
C PRO A 5 12.92 5.89 0.42
N GLY A 6 12.12 5.00 -0.17
CA GLY A 6 12.18 3.56 0.05
C GLY A 6 11.16 3.04 1.06
N GLU A 7 10.45 3.92 1.78
CA GLU A 7 9.41 3.48 2.70
C GLU A 7 8.23 2.82 1.97
N PRO A 8 7.78 1.63 2.41
CA PRO A 8 6.65 0.94 1.84
C PRO A 8 5.34 1.57 2.31
N LEU A 9 4.38 1.67 1.40
CA LEU A 9 3.03 2.12 1.65
C LEU A 9 2.04 1.17 0.99
N ILE A 10 0.81 1.12 1.50
CA ILE A 10 -0.30 0.39 0.89
C ILE A 10 -1.43 1.38 0.59
N CYS A 11 -1.90 1.39 -0.65
CA CYS A 11 -3.00 2.25 -1.08
C CYS A 11 -4.31 1.86 -0.39
N ASP A 12 -4.92 2.79 0.35
CA ASP A 12 -6.21 2.61 1.05
C ASP A 12 -7.42 3.06 0.20
N GLY A 13 -7.14 3.68 -0.95
CA GLY A 13 -8.14 4.15 -1.90
C GLY A 13 -7.78 5.51 -2.49
N ILE A 14 -8.54 5.92 -3.52
CA ILE A 14 -8.39 7.23 -4.15
C ILE A 14 -9.61 8.09 -3.84
N GLU A 15 -9.39 9.12 -3.04
CA GLU A 15 -10.41 10.09 -2.64
C GLU A 15 -10.26 11.36 -3.50
N LEU A 16 -10.81 11.30 -4.72
CA LEU A 16 -10.84 12.44 -5.65
C LEU A 16 -12.28 12.89 -5.91
N PRO A 17 -12.56 14.22 -5.91
CA PRO A 17 -13.85 14.76 -6.29
C PRO A 17 -14.28 14.33 -7.70
N LEU A 18 -15.60 14.28 -7.97
CA LEU A 18 -16.16 13.84 -9.26
C LEU A 18 -15.59 14.59 -10.47
N LYS A 19 -15.29 15.88 -10.34
CA LYS A 19 -14.63 16.69 -11.38
C LYS A 19 -13.25 16.15 -11.82
N HIS A 20 -12.61 15.32 -10.99
CA HIS A 20 -11.32 14.68 -11.27
C HIS A 20 -11.45 13.18 -11.57
N ARG A 21 -12.65 12.69 -11.95
CA ARG A 21 -12.89 11.28 -12.28
C ARG A 21 -11.92 10.72 -13.33
N ARG A 22 -11.60 11.48 -14.38
CA ARG A 22 -10.62 11.06 -15.41
C ARG A 22 -9.25 10.77 -14.81
N LYS A 23 -8.82 11.58 -13.83
CA LYS A 23 -7.55 11.40 -13.14
C LYS A 23 -7.55 10.20 -12.21
N ARG A 24 -8.68 9.90 -11.56
CA ARG A 24 -8.83 8.66 -10.80
C ARG A 24 -8.66 7.44 -11.71
N ILE A 25 -9.34 7.43 -12.86
CA ILE A 25 -9.27 6.33 -13.82
C ILE A 25 -7.84 6.13 -14.35
N ASP A 26 -7.13 7.22 -14.66
CA ASP A 26 -5.72 7.15 -15.08
C ASP A 26 -4.81 6.54 -13.98
N LEU A 27 -5.00 6.94 -12.71
CA LEU A 27 -4.25 6.35 -11.60
C LEU A 27 -4.58 4.87 -11.38
N GLU A 28 -5.86 4.50 -11.45
CA GLU A 28 -6.31 3.10 -11.35
C GLU A 28 -5.75 2.25 -12.50
N ALA A 29 -5.73 2.77 -13.73
CA ALA A 29 -5.18 2.10 -14.90
C ALA A 29 -3.66 1.88 -14.78
N ARG A 30 -2.95 2.76 -14.07
CA ARG A 30 -1.52 2.60 -13.72
C ARG A 30 -1.30 1.69 -12.49
N GLY A 31 -2.33 0.99 -12.03
CA GLY A 31 -2.24 0.04 -10.93
C GLY A 31 -2.35 0.67 -9.53
N LEU A 32 -2.63 1.97 -9.40
CA LEU A 32 -2.86 2.61 -8.10
C LEU A 32 -4.29 2.35 -7.62
N ILE A 33 -4.59 1.11 -7.27
CA ILE A 33 -5.89 0.65 -6.74
C ILE A 33 -5.79 0.35 -5.24
N LYS A 34 -6.93 0.14 -4.58
CA LYS A 34 -6.94 -0.24 -3.16
C LYS A 34 -6.19 -1.56 -2.94
N GLY A 35 -5.21 -1.55 -2.04
CA GLY A 35 -4.33 -2.69 -1.76
C GLY A 35 -3.03 -2.67 -2.56
N ALA A 36 -2.88 -1.77 -3.54
CA ALA A 36 -1.63 -1.63 -4.28
C ALA A 36 -0.47 -1.35 -3.32
N GLN A 37 0.57 -2.17 -3.41
CA GLN A 37 1.82 -1.94 -2.70
C GLN A 37 2.63 -0.89 -3.47
N VAL A 38 3.04 0.16 -2.78
CA VAL A 38 3.82 1.23 -3.39
C VAL A 38 5.03 1.57 -2.53
N ILE A 39 6.09 2.06 -3.17
CA ILE A 39 7.30 2.53 -2.50
C ILE A 39 7.39 4.04 -2.69
N TYR A 40 7.58 4.77 -1.60
CA TYR A 40 7.76 6.22 -1.65
C TYR A 40 9.11 6.57 -2.29
N LEU A 41 9.11 7.36 -3.37
CA LEU A 41 10.33 7.79 -4.06
C LEU A 41 10.79 9.20 -3.65
N GLY A 42 10.00 9.91 -2.87
CA GLY A 42 10.24 11.30 -2.49
C GLY A 42 9.12 12.25 -2.92
N PRO A 43 9.29 13.56 -2.66
CA PRO A 43 8.31 14.56 -3.02
C PRO A 43 8.13 14.67 -4.54
N GLY A 44 6.90 15.00 -4.94
CA GLY A 44 6.54 15.35 -6.31
C GLY A 44 6.88 16.79 -6.65
N THR A 45 6.65 17.16 -7.91
CA THR A 45 6.91 18.54 -8.40
C THR A 45 5.89 19.56 -7.89
N ARG A 46 4.73 19.10 -7.42
CA ARG A 46 3.66 19.95 -6.86
C ARG A 46 3.57 19.73 -5.34
N PRO A 47 3.29 20.78 -4.54
CA PRO A 47 3.02 20.63 -3.13
C PRO A 47 1.92 19.58 -2.87
N GLY A 48 2.15 18.70 -1.89
CA GLY A 48 1.22 17.61 -1.54
C GLY A 48 1.25 16.40 -2.49
N PHE A 49 2.07 16.41 -3.55
CA PHE A 49 2.27 15.25 -4.41
C PHE A 49 3.47 14.42 -3.95
N SER A 50 3.37 13.11 -4.13
CA SER A 50 4.47 12.17 -3.98
C SER A 50 4.83 11.56 -5.32
N ARG A 51 6.08 11.16 -5.47
CA ARG A 51 6.51 10.20 -6.48
C ARG A 51 6.47 8.82 -5.84
N LEU A 52 5.84 7.88 -6.53
CA LEU A 52 5.59 6.53 -6.01
C LEU A 52 6.03 5.50 -7.06
N HIS A 53 6.54 4.37 -6.59
CA HIS A 53 6.75 3.19 -7.41
C HIS A 53 5.69 2.15 -7.06
N VAL A 54 4.79 1.84 -7.98
CA VAL A 54 3.74 0.82 -7.83
C VAL A 54 4.33 -0.55 -8.15
N VAL A 55 4.37 -1.43 -7.16
CA VAL A 55 4.96 -2.76 -7.29
C VAL A 55 4.09 -3.60 -8.24
N GLY A 56 4.70 -4.15 -9.28
CA GLY A 56 4.03 -5.03 -10.25
C GLY A 56 3.25 -4.31 -11.35
N ALA A 57 3.25 -2.98 -11.39
CA ALA A 57 2.67 -2.22 -12.51
C ALA A 57 3.63 -2.16 -13.71
N GLU A 58 3.09 -2.16 -14.93
CA GLU A 58 3.84 -2.07 -16.19
C GLU A 58 4.59 -0.71 -16.30
N GLU A 59 3.91 0.37 -15.97
CA GLU A 59 4.51 1.69 -15.76
C GLU A 59 4.54 2.00 -14.25
N PRO A 60 5.59 1.57 -13.53
CA PRO A 60 5.56 1.58 -12.07
C PRO A 60 5.68 2.97 -11.46
N GLN A 61 6.22 3.96 -12.18
CA GLN A 61 6.40 5.30 -11.64
C GLN A 61 5.16 6.17 -11.83
N VAL A 62 4.52 6.55 -10.72
CA VAL A 62 3.34 7.42 -10.71
C VAL A 62 3.56 8.64 -9.82
N SER A 63 2.90 9.75 -10.16
CA SER A 63 2.81 10.91 -9.29
C SER A 63 1.36 11.20 -8.93
N ALA A 64 1.07 11.16 -7.63
CA ALA A 64 -0.26 11.36 -7.09
C ALA A 64 -0.21 12.37 -5.95
N ALA A 65 -1.31 13.11 -5.78
CA ALA A 65 -1.57 13.80 -4.53
C ALA A 65 -1.74 12.74 -3.44
N SER A 66 -1.02 12.86 -2.33
CA SER A 66 -0.95 11.80 -1.33
C SER A 66 -1.48 12.28 0.01
N ILE A 67 -2.24 11.42 0.66
CA ILE A 67 -2.63 11.53 2.06
C ILE A 67 -2.06 10.30 2.74
N VAL A 68 -0.94 10.47 3.44
CA VAL A 68 -0.29 9.35 4.12
C VAL A 68 -0.80 9.30 5.55
N LYS A 69 -1.33 8.16 5.97
CA LYS A 69 -1.81 7.89 7.33
C LYS A 69 -0.75 7.04 8.03
N ILE A 70 -0.17 7.57 9.09
CA ILE A 70 0.77 6.86 9.97
C ILE A 70 0.03 6.47 11.25
N GLU A 71 -0.16 5.18 11.48
CA GLU A 71 -0.70 4.67 12.75
C GLU A 71 0.40 4.75 13.82
N LEU A 72 0.07 5.39 14.95
CA LEU A 72 0.95 5.49 16.12
C LEU A 72 0.36 4.59 17.23
N PRO A 73 1.17 3.81 17.96
CA PRO A 73 0.67 2.84 18.95
C PRO A 73 -0.28 3.42 20.01
N ASP A 74 -0.08 4.68 20.40
CA ASP A 74 -0.81 5.35 21.48
C ASP A 74 -1.77 6.45 20.99
N ALA A 75 -2.07 6.51 19.69
CA ALA A 75 -2.96 7.51 19.11
C ALA A 75 -4.20 6.86 18.49
N GLU A 76 -5.39 7.39 18.84
CA GLU A 76 -6.65 6.94 18.22
C GLU A 76 -6.78 7.39 16.76
N GLU A 77 -6.22 8.56 16.42
CA GLU A 77 -6.22 9.09 15.05
C GLU A 77 -4.84 8.97 14.40
N PRO A 78 -4.77 8.58 13.11
CA PRO A 78 -3.50 8.47 12.41
C PRO A 78 -2.86 9.84 12.20
N PHE A 79 -1.54 9.93 12.39
CA PHE A 79 -0.78 11.11 12.03
C PHE A 79 -0.70 11.26 10.51
N ILE A 80 -0.98 12.46 10.01
CA ILE A 80 -0.96 12.78 8.57
C ILE A 80 0.23 13.70 8.28
N PRO A 81 1.42 13.17 7.93
CA PRO A 81 2.60 13.99 7.61
C PRO A 81 2.45 14.79 6.32
N PHE A 82 1.63 14.32 5.38
CA PHE A 82 1.35 14.96 4.11
C PHE A 82 -0.15 14.93 3.86
N ALA A 83 -0.78 16.11 3.87
CA ALA A 83 -2.20 16.28 3.59
C ALA A 83 -2.36 17.13 2.33
N ALA A 84 -2.37 16.51 1.15
CA ALA A 84 -3.12 17.12 0.07
C ALA A 84 -4.60 17.16 0.47
N HIS A 85 -5.32 18.25 0.22
CA HIS A 85 -6.77 18.34 0.51
C HIS A 85 -7.62 17.27 -0.23
N MET A 86 -7.04 16.61 -1.23
CA MET A 86 -7.64 15.52 -2.01
C MET A 86 -6.52 14.67 -2.60
N GLY A 87 -6.70 13.35 -2.73
CA GLY A 87 -5.65 12.48 -3.25
C GLY A 87 -5.85 10.98 -3.01
N ALA A 88 -4.80 10.22 -3.28
CA ALA A 88 -4.71 8.82 -2.90
C ALA A 88 -4.31 8.71 -1.41
N ALA A 89 -5.08 7.92 -0.67
CA ALA A 89 -4.81 7.62 0.73
C ALA A 89 -3.86 6.43 0.84
N PHE A 90 -2.91 6.50 1.76
CA PHE A 90 -1.91 5.46 1.97
C PHE A 90 -1.79 5.10 3.44
N LEU A 91 -1.69 3.81 3.73
CA LEU A 91 -1.25 3.30 5.03
C LEU A 91 0.27 3.16 4.99
N HIS A 92 0.96 3.66 6.02
CA HIS A 92 2.40 3.48 6.14
C HIS A 92 2.74 2.04 6.59
N GLY A 93 3.60 1.35 5.82
CA GLY A 93 4.08 0.01 6.13
C GLY A 93 3.96 -0.98 4.96
N ALA A 94 4.68 -2.10 5.08
CA ALA A 94 4.63 -3.23 4.14
C ALA A 94 3.55 -4.27 4.49
N ALA A 95 2.83 -4.08 5.60
CA ALA A 95 1.79 -4.95 6.08
C ALA A 95 0.62 -4.11 6.60
N VAL A 96 -0.58 -4.71 6.57
CA VAL A 96 -1.79 -4.10 7.09
C VAL A 96 -2.44 -5.02 8.10
N THR A 97 -3.17 -4.42 9.02
CA THR A 97 -4.06 -5.19 9.90
C THR A 97 -5.17 -5.84 9.09
N ILE A 98 -5.69 -6.97 9.59
CA ILE A 98 -6.68 -7.80 8.88
C ILE A 98 -7.93 -7.00 8.44
N HIS A 99 -8.39 -6.06 9.27
CA HIS A 99 -9.57 -5.25 8.96
C HIS A 99 -9.29 -4.22 7.85
N LYS A 100 -8.08 -3.64 7.78
CA LYS A 100 -7.69 -2.70 6.72
C LYS A 100 -7.52 -3.39 5.37
N ALA A 101 -7.24 -4.69 5.35
CA ALA A 101 -7.15 -5.48 4.12
C ALA A 101 -8.50 -5.74 3.44
N GLN A 102 -9.62 -5.39 4.08
CA GLN A 102 -10.97 -5.61 3.53
C GLN A 102 -11.16 -4.87 2.20
N GLY A 103 -11.63 -5.60 1.18
CA GLY A 103 -11.87 -5.06 -0.15
C GLY A 103 -10.64 -5.03 -1.06
N SER A 104 -9.51 -5.62 -0.63
CA SER A 104 -8.31 -5.84 -1.46
C SER A 104 -8.01 -7.32 -1.61
N GLN A 105 -7.37 -7.71 -2.70
CA GLN A 105 -6.90 -9.07 -2.91
C GLN A 105 -5.49 -9.04 -3.52
N TRP A 106 -4.69 -10.07 -3.25
CA TRP A 106 -3.33 -10.19 -3.75
C TRP A 106 -3.07 -11.62 -4.24
N PRO A 107 -2.20 -11.82 -5.25
CA PRO A 107 -1.83 -13.15 -5.71
C PRO A 107 -1.32 -14.04 -4.58
N ALA A 108 -0.47 -13.49 -3.70
CA ALA A 108 0.01 -14.17 -2.51
C ALA A 108 -0.19 -13.32 -1.24
N VAL A 109 -0.70 -13.94 -0.17
CA VAL A 109 -0.89 -13.30 1.14
C VAL A 109 -0.20 -14.08 2.23
N GLN A 110 0.57 -13.38 3.06
CA GLN A 110 1.11 -13.90 4.31
C GLN A 110 0.19 -13.55 5.47
N VAL A 111 -0.31 -14.56 6.18
CA VAL A 111 -1.12 -14.38 7.38
C VAL A 111 -0.29 -14.79 8.59
N PHE A 112 -0.10 -13.86 9.52
CA PHE A 112 0.59 -14.09 10.78
C PHE A 112 -0.40 -14.74 11.75
N ALA A 113 -0.37 -16.07 11.81
CA ALA A 113 -1.28 -16.86 12.63
C ALA A 113 -1.29 -16.48 14.13
N PRO A 114 -0.17 -16.02 14.73
CA PRO A 114 -0.17 -15.55 16.12
C PRO A 114 -1.12 -14.39 16.40
N ASP A 115 -1.42 -13.54 15.42
CA ASP A 115 -2.38 -12.44 15.59
C ASP A 115 -3.81 -12.99 15.74
N LEU A 116 -4.15 -14.03 14.97
CA LEU A 116 -5.42 -14.73 15.08
C LEU A 116 -5.50 -15.55 16.39
N TYR A 117 -4.38 -16.12 16.83
CA TYR A 117 -4.31 -16.79 18.13
C TYR A 117 -4.56 -15.79 19.27
N ALA A 118 -3.93 -14.61 19.24
CA ALA A 118 -4.17 -13.55 20.21
C ALA A 118 -5.65 -13.11 20.20
N ALA A 119 -6.23 -12.92 19.01
CA ALA A 119 -7.66 -12.61 18.88
C ALA A 119 -8.55 -13.72 19.46
N ALA A 120 -8.22 -14.99 19.24
CA ALA A 120 -8.97 -16.11 19.81
C ALA A 120 -8.87 -16.16 21.34
N ARG A 121 -7.67 -15.88 21.89
CA ARG A 121 -7.42 -15.82 23.34
C ARG A 121 -8.08 -14.64 24.03
N SER A 122 -8.41 -13.57 23.29
CA SER A 122 -9.12 -12.41 23.82
C SER A 122 -10.57 -12.71 24.22
N GLY A 123 -11.16 -13.79 23.70
CA GLY A 123 -12.55 -14.17 23.99
C GLY A 123 -13.60 -13.19 23.44
N ARG A 124 -13.21 -12.23 22.59
CA ARG A 124 -14.14 -11.25 22.01
C ARG A 124 -15.12 -11.89 21.05
N GLU A 125 -16.38 -11.46 21.12
CA GLU A 125 -17.46 -11.86 20.22
C GLU A 125 -18.08 -10.65 19.51
N GLU A 126 -18.51 -10.85 18.27
CA GLU A 126 -19.27 -9.89 17.48
C GLU A 126 -20.45 -10.60 16.82
N ALA A 127 -21.66 -10.05 16.96
CA ALA A 127 -22.88 -10.59 16.36
C ALA A 127 -23.08 -12.11 16.63
N GLY A 128 -22.78 -12.56 17.86
CA GLY A 128 -22.93 -13.95 18.28
C GLY A 128 -21.87 -14.92 17.73
N GLN A 129 -20.77 -14.40 17.16
CA GLN A 129 -19.65 -15.22 16.69
C GLN A 129 -18.32 -14.75 17.29
N PRO A 130 -17.39 -15.67 17.61
CA PRO A 130 -16.04 -15.30 18.02
C PRO A 130 -15.34 -14.44 16.97
N LEU A 131 -14.81 -13.29 17.37
CA LEU A 131 -14.19 -12.28 16.49
C LEU A 131 -13.10 -12.90 15.59
N TRP A 132 -12.29 -13.79 16.15
CA TRP A 132 -11.19 -14.43 15.43
C TRP A 132 -11.65 -15.21 14.20
N LYS A 133 -12.88 -15.76 14.19
CA LYS A 133 -13.43 -16.47 13.02
C LYS A 133 -13.65 -15.50 11.86
N ARG A 134 -14.19 -14.32 12.14
CA ARG A 134 -14.39 -13.27 11.14
C ARG A 134 -13.05 -12.75 10.62
N LEU A 135 -12.08 -12.53 11.52
CA LEU A 135 -10.74 -12.12 11.12
C LEU A 135 -10.05 -13.17 10.24
N ALA A 136 -10.14 -14.45 10.60
CA ALA A 136 -9.59 -15.54 9.80
C ALA A 136 -10.24 -15.61 8.42
N TYR A 137 -11.57 -15.48 8.34
CA TYR A 137 -12.29 -15.43 7.07
C TYR A 137 -11.82 -14.27 6.18
N VAL A 138 -11.73 -13.06 6.73
CA VAL A 138 -11.24 -11.90 5.99
C VAL A 138 -9.82 -12.15 5.50
N ALA A 139 -8.91 -12.57 6.38
CA ALA A 139 -7.49 -12.77 6.07
C ALA A 139 -7.27 -13.83 4.96
N ILE A 140 -7.93 -14.98 5.05
CA ILE A 140 -7.80 -16.08 4.09
C ILE A 140 -8.31 -15.64 2.70
N THR A 141 -9.45 -14.96 2.64
CA THR A 141 -10.07 -14.56 1.37
C THR A 141 -9.37 -13.39 0.67
N ARG A 142 -8.30 -12.83 1.25
CA ARG A 142 -7.46 -11.84 0.56
C ARG A 142 -6.48 -12.48 -0.42
N ALA A 143 -6.17 -13.77 -0.28
CA ALA A 143 -5.29 -14.49 -1.19
C ALA A 143 -6.06 -14.96 -2.43
N GLU A 144 -5.56 -14.65 -3.62
CA GLU A 144 -6.13 -15.13 -4.88
C GLU A 144 -5.55 -16.48 -5.29
N GLU A 145 -4.22 -16.62 -5.20
CA GLU A 145 -3.52 -17.83 -5.69
C GLU A 145 -2.86 -18.60 -4.56
N ARG A 146 -2.24 -17.90 -3.59
CA ARG A 146 -1.42 -18.52 -2.55
C ARG A 146 -1.60 -17.90 -1.18
N LEU A 147 -2.00 -18.71 -0.21
CA LEU A 147 -1.97 -18.36 1.21
C LEU A 147 -0.71 -18.91 1.87
N ILE A 148 0.07 -18.06 2.52
CA ILE A 148 1.23 -18.42 3.34
C ILE A 148 0.85 -18.24 4.81
N TRP A 149 0.66 -19.35 5.51
CA TRP A 149 0.29 -19.35 6.92
C TRP A 149 1.53 -19.33 7.82
N VAL A 150 1.85 -18.18 8.40
CA VAL A 150 3.07 -17.96 9.18
C VAL A 150 2.81 -18.26 10.65
N THR A 151 3.38 -19.36 11.16
CA THR A 151 3.26 -19.78 12.57
C THR A 151 4.49 -19.45 13.40
N ARG A 152 5.66 -19.31 12.75
CA ARG A 152 6.95 -19.01 13.37
C ARG A 152 7.57 -17.79 12.68
N TYR A 153 7.04 -16.62 12.98
CA TYR A 153 7.52 -15.37 12.39
C TYR A 153 8.90 -15.01 12.95
N ARG A 154 9.79 -14.58 12.06
CA ARG A 154 11.08 -13.98 12.39
C ARG A 154 11.28 -12.83 11.43
N LEU A 155 11.49 -11.64 11.96
CA LEU A 155 11.81 -10.46 11.16
C LEU A 155 13.29 -10.14 11.34
N GLY A 156 14.03 -10.14 10.23
CA GLY A 156 15.42 -9.67 10.23
C GLY A 156 15.46 -8.15 10.35
N ARG A 157 16.49 -7.62 11.02
CA ARG A 157 16.78 -6.19 10.93
C ARG A 157 17.37 -5.87 9.55
N PRO A 158 17.02 -4.72 8.95
CA PRO A 158 17.65 -4.30 7.70
C PRO A 158 19.16 -4.13 7.91
N ALA A 159 19.95 -4.63 6.96
CA ALA A 159 21.42 -4.52 6.99
C ALA A 159 21.93 -3.16 6.48
N ALA A 160 21.11 -2.45 5.70
CA ALA A 160 21.39 -1.14 5.16
C ALA A 160 20.13 -0.25 5.28
N PRO A 161 20.29 1.09 5.27
CA PRO A 161 19.16 2.01 5.20
C PRO A 161 18.29 1.76 3.97
N LEU A 162 17.02 2.18 4.04
CA LEU A 162 16.14 2.19 2.89
C LEU A 162 16.70 3.09 1.77
N GLY A 163 16.44 2.69 0.53
CA GLY A 163 16.87 3.40 -0.66
C GLY A 163 15.98 3.06 -1.86
N VAL A 164 16.21 3.75 -2.97
CA VAL A 164 15.40 3.63 -4.20
C VAL A 164 16.27 3.45 -5.46
N ALA A 165 17.55 3.11 -5.29
CA ALA A 165 18.52 3.08 -6.38
C ALA A 165 18.21 1.99 -7.41
N ASP A 166 17.64 0.88 -6.96
CA ASP A 166 17.17 -0.28 -7.72
C ASP A 166 15.82 -0.05 -8.42
N LEU A 167 15.06 0.97 -8.03
CA LEU A 167 13.72 1.26 -8.54
C LEU A 167 13.70 2.24 -9.74
N ARG A 168 14.86 2.56 -10.29
CA ARG A 168 14.97 3.47 -11.44
C ARG A 168 14.29 2.85 -12.66
N ALA A 169 13.34 3.57 -13.25
CA ALA A 169 12.70 3.16 -14.48
C ALA A 169 13.77 2.93 -15.56
N ALA A 170 13.62 1.85 -16.33
CA ALA A 170 14.43 1.65 -17.53
C ALA A 170 14.24 2.86 -18.44
N PRO A 171 15.32 3.42 -19.03
CA PRO A 171 15.19 4.49 -20.00
C PRO A 171 14.28 4.03 -21.15
N ALA A 172 13.44 4.94 -21.64
CA ALA A 172 12.57 4.64 -22.78
C ALA A 172 13.42 4.11 -23.95
N PRO A 173 12.91 3.13 -24.72
CA PRO A 173 13.62 2.63 -25.89
C PRO A 173 13.96 3.80 -26.82
N LEU A 174 15.23 3.91 -27.22
CA LEU A 174 15.66 4.91 -28.20
C LEU A 174 15.05 4.54 -29.56
N ALA A 175 14.00 5.23 -29.96
CA ALA A 175 13.47 5.17 -31.32
C ALA A 175 14.23 6.17 -32.19
N LEU A 176 14.98 5.68 -33.17
CA LEU A 176 15.56 6.52 -34.20
C LEU A 176 14.48 6.81 -35.24
N ASP A 177 13.95 8.04 -35.24
CA ASP A 177 13.14 8.52 -36.35
C ASP A 177 14.07 8.71 -37.55
N THR A 178 13.90 7.88 -38.58
CA THR A 178 14.53 8.12 -39.87
C THR A 178 13.88 9.36 -40.47
N TRP A 179 14.59 10.47 -40.42
CA TRP A 179 14.20 11.70 -41.11
C TRP A 179 14.13 11.41 -42.61
N ALA A 180 12.91 11.27 -43.14
CA ALA A 180 12.68 11.22 -44.57
C ALA A 180 12.72 12.66 -45.09
N GLY A 181 13.91 13.05 -45.57
CA GLY A 181 14.10 14.26 -46.37
C GLY A 181 13.50 14.13 -47.76
#